data_AF-G6FPL8-F1
#
_entry.id   AF-G6FPL8-F1
#
_cell.length_a   1.000
_cell.length_b   1.000
_cell.length_c   1.000
_cell.angle_alpha   90.00
_cell.angle_beta   90.00
_cell.angle_gamma   90.00
#
_symmetry.space_group_name_H-M   'P 1'
#
loop_
_entity.id
_entity.type
_entity.pdbx_description
1 polymer ?
#
loop_
_entity_poly.entity_id
_entity_poly.type
_entity_poly.pdbx_seq_one_letter_code
_entity_poly.pdbx_strand_id
1 'polypeptide(L)'
;MTAAYSAEPILSKEAAIAALKSEDNQIRYYAAWWLGKHQVQASCTALCEALFDERYRIPSGGYPLRRQAARALGQLKNPQAVPALIAALACDDDLHLREAVIQALAAIGDQRAVEPLLKLLQSHQQQPLEALIEALATLQVWSARPQIEPFLNHTSERVQCAAARYLFVLTQEPQYIERIINNLNHDNMYLRWAAIFDLGAVGHRQAITAILAARVPNSLKLLNLKRILEALLDNERADKETTEFIFRAIDDLLIQL
;
A
#
# COMPACT_ATOMS: atom_id res chain seq x y z
N MET A 1 21.21 -12.51 -40.14
CA MET A 1 21.09 -13.43 -38.97
C MET A 1 20.69 -12.60 -37.76
N THR A 2 19.39 -12.48 -37.52
CA THR A 2 18.82 -11.84 -36.32
C THR A 2 18.87 -12.84 -35.18
N ALA A 3 19.76 -12.63 -34.21
CA ALA A 3 19.78 -13.42 -32.98
C ALA A 3 18.44 -13.20 -32.26
N ALA A 4 17.60 -14.22 -32.23
CA ALA A 4 16.46 -14.27 -31.35
C ALA A 4 17.00 -14.33 -29.92
N TYR A 5 16.96 -13.20 -29.22
CA TYR A 5 17.17 -13.18 -27.77
C TYR A 5 16.01 -13.92 -27.13
N SER A 6 16.19 -15.22 -26.87
CA SER A 6 15.36 -15.92 -25.91
C SER A 6 15.67 -15.30 -24.55
N ALA A 7 14.77 -14.47 -24.04
CA ALA A 7 14.81 -14.08 -22.63
C ALA A 7 14.75 -15.38 -21.82
N GLU A 8 15.87 -15.76 -21.20
CA GLU A 8 15.87 -16.93 -20.32
C GLU A 8 14.77 -16.74 -19.27
N PRO A 9 13.85 -17.71 -19.12
CA PRO A 9 12.76 -17.55 -18.18
C PRO A 9 13.32 -17.44 -16.76
N ILE A 10 12.75 -16.52 -15.96
CA ILE A 10 13.07 -16.42 -14.54
C ILE A 10 12.46 -17.64 -13.82
N LEU A 11 13.26 -18.70 -13.69
CA LEU A 11 12.86 -19.99 -13.12
C LEU A 11 13.41 -20.25 -11.72
N SER A 12 14.32 -19.39 -11.23
CA SER A 12 14.93 -19.52 -9.90
C SER A 12 15.17 -18.16 -9.24
N LYS A 13 15.42 -18.20 -7.92
CA LYS A 13 15.77 -17.00 -7.14
C LYS A 13 17.11 -16.39 -7.59
N GLU A 14 18.09 -17.22 -7.93
CA GLU A 14 19.40 -16.78 -8.44
C GLU A 14 19.26 -16.11 -9.80
N ALA A 15 18.48 -16.73 -10.70
CA ALA A 15 18.19 -16.17 -12.02
C ALA A 15 17.45 -14.83 -11.91
N ALA A 16 16.48 -14.72 -10.99
CA ALA A 16 15.76 -13.48 -10.74
C ALA A 16 16.69 -12.35 -10.22
N ILE A 17 17.57 -12.66 -9.26
CA ILE A 17 18.54 -11.68 -8.76
C ILE A 17 19.51 -11.25 -9.87
N ALA A 18 20.00 -12.18 -10.68
CA ALA A 18 20.88 -11.88 -11.81
C ALA A 18 20.16 -11.02 -12.87
N ALA A 19 18.88 -11.31 -13.14
CA ALA A 19 18.07 -10.61 -14.13
C ALA A 19 17.83 -9.12 -13.81
N LEU A 20 17.97 -8.69 -12.54
CA LEU A 20 17.99 -7.25 -12.19
C LEU A 20 19.13 -6.47 -12.86
N LYS A 21 20.18 -7.16 -13.33
CA LYS A 21 21.30 -6.55 -14.04
C LYS A 21 21.18 -6.64 -15.56
N SER A 22 20.14 -7.29 -16.09
CA SER A 22 19.90 -7.42 -17.53
C SER A 22 19.89 -6.06 -18.25
N GLU A 23 20.35 -6.04 -19.51
CA GLU A 23 20.23 -4.86 -20.38
C GLU A 23 18.78 -4.58 -20.75
N ASP A 24 17.93 -5.61 -20.78
CA ASP A 24 16.51 -5.48 -21.10
C ASP A 24 15.71 -4.95 -19.91
N ASN A 25 15.12 -3.77 -20.09
CA ASN A 25 14.32 -3.07 -19.09
C ASN A 25 13.09 -3.88 -18.64
N GLN A 26 12.46 -4.65 -19.54
CA GLN A 26 11.31 -5.49 -19.22
C GLN A 26 11.73 -6.66 -18.34
N ILE A 27 12.86 -7.30 -18.66
CA ILE A 27 13.42 -8.40 -17.85
C ILE A 27 13.77 -7.90 -16.45
N ARG A 28 14.43 -6.74 -16.32
CA ARG A 28 14.74 -6.16 -15.00
C ARG A 28 13.49 -5.87 -14.18
N TYR A 29 12.47 -5.26 -14.82
CA TYR A 29 11.21 -4.95 -14.16
C TYR A 29 10.50 -6.22 -13.69
N TYR A 30 10.41 -7.23 -14.55
CA TYR A 30 9.79 -8.51 -14.22
C TYR A 30 10.54 -9.25 -13.12
N ALA A 31 11.87 -9.19 -13.12
CA ALA A 31 12.70 -9.73 -12.05
C ALA A 31 12.38 -9.10 -10.70
N ALA A 32 12.31 -7.76 -10.62
CA ALA A 32 11.95 -7.07 -9.39
C ALA A 32 10.55 -7.46 -8.90
N TRP A 33 9.57 -7.55 -9.82
CA TRP A 33 8.22 -8.03 -9.49
C TRP A 33 8.21 -9.47 -8.95
N TRP A 34 8.91 -10.38 -9.63
CA TRP A 34 8.97 -11.79 -9.28
C TRP A 34 9.58 -11.98 -7.89
N LEU A 35 10.70 -11.28 -7.61
CA LEU A 35 11.39 -11.33 -6.33
C LEU A 35 10.50 -10.91 -5.14
N GLY A 36 9.75 -9.83 -5.31
CA GLY A 36 8.78 -9.38 -4.31
C GLY A 36 7.62 -10.36 -4.14
N LYS A 37 7.03 -10.81 -5.25
CA LYS A 37 5.89 -11.74 -5.25
C LYS A 37 6.22 -13.08 -4.57
N HIS A 38 7.43 -13.58 -4.78
CA HIS A 38 7.94 -14.81 -4.18
C HIS A 38 8.68 -14.61 -2.85
N GLN A 39 8.67 -13.39 -2.30
CA GLN A 39 9.24 -13.04 -0.99
C GLN A 39 10.71 -13.48 -0.82
N VAL A 40 11.53 -13.29 -1.85
CA VAL A 40 12.93 -13.74 -1.87
C VAL A 40 13.81 -12.83 -1.01
N GLN A 41 13.98 -13.17 0.27
CA GLN A 41 14.72 -12.34 1.24
C GLN A 41 16.17 -12.03 0.83
N ALA A 42 16.87 -12.98 0.20
CA ALA A 42 18.23 -12.80 -0.28
C ALA A 42 18.38 -11.70 -1.35
N SER A 43 17.28 -11.26 -1.96
CA SER A 43 17.29 -10.20 -2.98
C SER A 43 17.23 -8.78 -2.41
N CYS A 44 17.11 -8.62 -1.09
CA CYS A 44 16.96 -7.30 -0.45
C CYS A 44 18.05 -6.31 -0.89
N THR A 45 19.33 -6.71 -0.84
CA THR A 45 20.45 -5.86 -1.28
C THR A 45 20.35 -5.48 -2.76
N ALA A 46 20.08 -6.46 -3.64
CA ALA A 46 19.99 -6.22 -5.08
C ALA A 46 18.78 -5.32 -5.45
N LEU A 47 17.67 -5.45 -4.73
CA LEU A 47 16.51 -4.57 -4.89
C LEU A 47 16.79 -3.15 -4.34
N CYS A 48 17.59 -3.03 -3.27
CA CYS A 48 18.07 -1.73 -2.78
C CYS A 48 18.96 -1.03 -3.81
N GLU A 49 19.81 -1.76 -4.52
CA GLU A 49 20.58 -1.21 -5.65
C GLU A 49 19.64 -0.75 -6.78
N ALA A 50 18.63 -1.57 -7.11
CA ALA A 50 17.65 -1.26 -8.16
C ALA A 50 16.75 -0.04 -7.86
N LEU A 51 16.62 0.37 -6.59
CA LEU A 51 15.93 1.62 -6.21
C LEU A 51 16.58 2.87 -6.80
N PHE A 52 17.85 2.79 -7.19
CA PHE A 52 18.62 3.92 -7.73
C PHE A 52 18.96 3.71 -9.22
N ASP A 53 18.28 2.77 -9.90
CA ASP A 53 18.53 2.47 -11.31
C ASP A 53 18.20 3.66 -12.21
N GLU A 54 19.21 4.25 -12.87
CA GLU A 54 19.04 5.40 -13.78
C GLU A 54 18.87 4.97 -15.25
N ARG A 55 19.04 3.68 -15.54
CA ARG A 55 19.24 3.16 -16.92
C ARG A 55 18.02 3.33 -17.82
N TYR A 56 16.82 3.39 -17.24
CA TYR A 56 15.59 3.57 -18.01
C TYR A 56 14.61 4.53 -17.33
N ARG A 57 14.31 5.61 -18.04
CA ARG A 57 13.29 6.60 -17.71
C ARG A 57 12.24 6.61 -18.81
N ILE A 58 10.97 6.54 -18.45
CA ILE A 58 9.89 6.59 -19.45
C ILE A 58 9.72 8.01 -19.99
N PRO A 59 9.21 8.20 -21.23
CA PRO A 59 9.05 9.52 -21.83
C PRO A 59 8.17 10.48 -21.01
N SER A 60 7.17 9.96 -20.30
CA SER A 60 6.29 10.72 -19.41
C SER A 60 6.90 11.03 -18.04
N GLY A 61 8.14 10.60 -17.78
CA GLY A 61 8.84 10.81 -16.52
C GLY A 61 8.80 9.62 -15.56
N GLY A 62 9.90 9.45 -14.83
CA GLY A 62 10.07 8.47 -13.77
C GLY A 62 10.59 7.11 -14.20
N TYR A 63 10.77 6.23 -13.21
CA TYR A 63 11.64 5.07 -13.30
C TYR A 63 10.88 3.78 -12.94
N PRO A 64 10.38 3.01 -13.93
CA PRO A 64 9.56 1.82 -13.67
C PRO A 64 10.25 0.78 -12.79
N LEU A 65 11.54 0.55 -13.00
CA LEU A 65 12.30 -0.39 -12.19
C LEU A 65 12.41 0.07 -10.73
N ARG A 66 12.70 1.35 -10.48
CA ARG A 66 12.76 1.90 -9.11
C ARG A 66 11.41 1.73 -8.39
N ARG A 67 10.32 2.09 -9.06
CA ARG A 67 8.95 1.94 -8.53
C ARG A 67 8.66 0.48 -8.17
N GLN A 68 9.04 -0.45 -9.04
CA GLN A 68 8.82 -1.87 -8.81
C GLN A 68 9.73 -2.45 -7.73
N ALA A 69 10.98 -2.00 -7.64
CA ALA A 69 11.90 -2.37 -6.57
C ALA A 69 11.38 -1.91 -5.21
N ALA A 70 10.87 -0.67 -5.09
CA ALA A 70 10.24 -0.18 -3.87
C ALA A 70 9.07 -1.08 -3.43
N ARG A 71 8.15 -1.41 -4.34
CA ARG A 71 7.03 -2.33 -4.06
C ARG A 71 7.51 -3.71 -3.61
N ALA A 72 8.51 -4.26 -4.30
CA ALA A 72 9.09 -5.56 -3.95
C ALA A 72 9.71 -5.54 -2.55
N LEU A 73 10.48 -4.51 -2.20
CA LEU A 73 11.04 -4.33 -0.86
C LEU A 73 9.95 -4.25 0.23
N GLY A 74 8.85 -3.54 -0.04
CA GLY A 74 7.69 -3.50 0.84
C GLY A 74 7.03 -4.87 1.04
N GLN A 75 6.99 -5.70 -0.01
CA GLN A 75 6.50 -7.09 0.07
C GLN A 75 7.45 -8.00 0.87
N LEU A 76 8.76 -7.77 0.78
CA LEU A 76 9.74 -8.54 1.56
C LEU A 76 9.65 -8.23 3.06
N LYS A 77 9.17 -7.04 3.44
CA LYS A 77 9.09 -6.55 4.82
C LYS A 77 10.42 -6.66 5.58
N ASN A 78 11.55 -6.53 4.87
CA ASN A 78 12.88 -6.65 5.46
C ASN A 78 13.38 -5.28 5.95
N PRO A 79 13.61 -5.08 7.27
CA PRO A 79 14.11 -3.81 7.81
C PRO A 79 15.46 -3.36 7.26
N GLN A 80 16.27 -4.24 6.67
CA GLN A 80 17.54 -3.87 6.02
C GLN A 80 17.34 -2.91 4.84
N ALA A 81 16.15 -2.90 4.22
CA ALA A 81 15.82 -2.02 3.10
C ALA A 81 15.54 -0.57 3.53
N VAL A 82 15.25 -0.32 4.81
CA VAL A 82 14.74 0.96 5.30
C VAL A 82 15.68 2.13 5.00
N PRO A 83 17.01 2.04 5.20
CA PRO A 83 17.92 3.14 4.85
C PRO A 83 17.89 3.49 3.36
N ALA A 84 17.84 2.48 2.47
CA ALA A 84 17.78 2.68 1.03
C ALA A 84 16.44 3.30 0.60
N LEU A 85 15.33 2.84 1.18
CA LEU A 85 14.01 3.42 0.95
C LEU A 85 13.93 4.88 1.43
N ILE A 86 14.47 5.21 2.61
CA ILE A 86 14.53 6.58 3.10
C ILE A 86 15.33 7.47 2.14
N ALA A 87 16.47 7.00 1.64
CA ALA A 87 17.25 7.74 0.65
C ALA A 87 16.48 7.95 -0.67
N ALA A 88 15.68 6.97 -1.10
CA ALA A 88 14.86 7.08 -2.31
C ALA A 88 13.70 8.08 -2.20
N LEU A 89 13.32 8.54 -1.00
CA LEU A 89 12.33 9.62 -0.83
C LEU A 89 12.78 10.95 -1.43
N ALA A 90 14.09 11.16 -1.55
CA ALA A 90 14.69 12.38 -2.11
C ALA A 90 14.53 12.53 -3.63
N CYS A 91 13.92 11.56 -4.32
CA CYS A 91 13.60 11.67 -5.74
C CYS A 91 12.46 12.68 -5.93
N ASP A 92 12.78 13.83 -6.54
CA ASP A 92 11.85 14.95 -6.74
C ASP A 92 11.02 14.87 -8.02
N ASP A 93 11.47 14.10 -9.01
CA ASP A 93 10.88 14.06 -10.34
C ASP A 93 9.97 12.84 -10.60
N ASP A 94 9.77 11.98 -9.59
CA ASP A 94 8.92 10.80 -9.68
C ASP A 94 8.02 10.60 -8.45
N LEU A 95 6.85 11.24 -8.46
CA LEU A 95 5.84 11.11 -7.40
C LEU A 95 5.38 9.66 -7.20
N HIS A 96 5.35 8.84 -8.25
CA HIS A 96 4.91 7.45 -8.18
C HIS A 96 5.98 6.57 -7.52
N LEU A 97 7.27 6.90 -7.70
CA LEU A 97 8.34 6.28 -6.92
C LEU A 97 8.19 6.65 -5.45
N ARG A 98 8.01 7.94 -5.16
CA ARG A 98 7.84 8.42 -3.77
C ARG A 98 6.66 7.74 -3.08
N GLU A 99 5.52 7.62 -3.76
CA GLU A 99 4.36 6.88 -3.27
C GLU A 99 4.70 5.40 -2.96
N ALA A 100 5.34 4.70 -3.90
CA ALA A 100 5.74 3.31 -3.71
C ALA A 100 6.72 3.12 -2.54
N VAL A 101 7.64 4.07 -2.36
CA VAL A 101 8.60 4.08 -1.24
C VAL A 101 7.89 4.29 0.10
N ILE A 102 6.95 5.24 0.18
CA ILE A 102 6.15 5.48 1.40
C ILE A 102 5.34 4.23 1.78
N GLN A 103 4.65 3.62 0.80
CA GLN A 103 3.90 2.38 1.01
C GLN A 103 4.81 1.23 1.48
N ALA A 104 6.01 1.12 0.92
CA ALA A 104 6.99 0.11 1.32
C ALA A 104 7.48 0.32 2.76
N LEU A 105 7.79 1.56 3.15
CA LEU A 105 8.18 1.91 4.52
C LEU A 105 7.06 1.57 5.52
N ALA A 106 5.80 1.89 5.20
CA ALA A 106 4.65 1.52 6.02
C ALA A 106 4.48 0.01 6.14
N ALA A 107 4.65 -0.73 5.04
CA ALA A 107 4.54 -2.19 5.03
C ALA A 107 5.64 -2.89 5.84
N ILE A 108 6.85 -2.32 5.89
CA ILE A 108 7.95 -2.80 6.72
C ILE A 108 7.69 -2.51 8.21
N GLY A 109 7.10 -1.35 8.53
CA GLY A 109 6.71 -1.02 9.91
C GLY A 109 7.86 -0.53 10.81
N ASP A 110 9.03 -0.24 10.25
CA ASP A 110 10.21 0.16 11.01
C ASP A 110 10.15 1.65 11.42
N GLN A 111 10.37 1.92 12.72
CA GLN A 111 10.28 3.25 13.30
C GLN A 111 11.31 4.26 12.75
N ARG A 112 12.40 3.80 12.13
CA ARG A 112 13.36 4.69 11.45
C ARG A 112 12.72 5.48 10.30
N ALA A 113 11.57 5.04 9.78
CA ALA A 113 10.83 5.74 8.74
C ALA A 113 10.05 6.97 9.23
N VAL A 114 9.76 7.07 10.54
CA VAL A 114 8.84 8.08 11.08
C VAL A 114 9.33 9.51 10.84
N GLU A 115 10.56 9.82 11.23
CA GLU A 115 11.15 11.16 11.06
C GLU A 115 11.21 11.61 9.58
N PRO A 116 11.70 10.79 8.63
CA PRO A 116 11.62 11.10 7.21
C PRO A 116 10.20 11.37 6.69
N LEU A 117 9.21 10.57 7.11
CA LEU A 117 7.82 10.75 6.67
C LEU A 117 7.19 12.03 7.25
N LEU A 118 7.48 12.37 8.51
CA LEU A 118 7.05 13.64 9.11
C LEU A 118 7.64 14.84 8.40
N LYS A 119 8.93 14.79 8.05
CA LYS A 119 9.58 15.84 7.24
C LYS A 119 8.92 15.98 5.87
N LEU A 120 8.55 14.86 5.26
CA LEU A 120 7.86 14.89 3.97
C LEU A 120 6.47 15.54 4.07
N LEU A 121 5.73 15.30 5.15
CA LEU A 121 4.42 15.90 5.40
C LEU A 121 4.49 17.43 5.54
N GLN A 122 5.61 17.94 6.04
CA GLN A 122 5.87 19.37 6.22
C GLN A 122 6.48 20.04 4.97
N SER A 123 6.80 19.27 3.93
CA SER A 123 7.41 19.80 2.71
C SER A 123 6.42 20.65 1.91
N HIS A 124 6.91 21.72 1.29
CA HIS A 124 6.14 22.56 0.37
C HIS A 124 6.04 21.95 -1.05
N GLN A 125 6.79 20.89 -1.33
CA GLN A 125 6.71 20.20 -2.61
C GLN A 125 5.44 19.35 -2.67
N GLN A 126 4.99 19.05 -3.90
CA GLN A 126 3.88 18.12 -4.10
C GLN A 126 4.23 16.75 -3.51
N GLN A 127 3.31 16.19 -2.70
CA GLN A 127 3.47 14.89 -2.06
C GLN A 127 2.30 13.97 -2.40
N PRO A 128 2.51 12.64 -2.42
CA PRO A 128 1.43 11.66 -2.42
C PRO A 128 0.78 11.62 -1.02
N LEU A 129 -0.01 12.66 -0.71
CA LEU A 129 -0.57 12.91 0.64
C LEU A 129 -1.38 11.73 1.18
N GLU A 130 -2.16 11.07 0.34
CA GLU A 130 -2.94 9.89 0.72
C GLU A 130 -2.02 8.79 1.29
N ALA A 131 -1.05 8.32 0.50
CA ALA A 131 -0.12 7.28 0.93
C ALA A 131 0.68 7.70 2.16
N LEU A 132 1.03 8.99 2.28
CA LEU A 132 1.76 9.53 3.41
C LEU A 132 0.93 9.50 4.70
N ILE A 133 -0.32 9.95 4.66
CA ILE A 133 -1.23 9.94 5.82
C ILE A 133 -1.54 8.50 6.23
N GLU A 134 -1.79 7.61 5.27
CA GLU A 134 -2.00 6.20 5.54
C GLU A 134 -0.77 5.51 6.16
N ALA A 135 0.43 5.85 5.69
CA ALA A 135 1.68 5.35 6.25
C ALA A 135 1.84 5.80 7.72
N LEU A 136 1.57 7.07 8.01
CA LEU A 136 1.61 7.61 9.37
C LEU A 136 0.56 6.97 10.29
N ALA A 137 -0.64 6.68 9.78
CA ALA A 137 -1.65 5.93 10.52
C ALA A 137 -1.19 4.49 10.82
N THR A 138 -0.61 3.83 9.83
CA THR A 138 -0.12 2.44 9.94
C THR A 138 1.05 2.32 10.92
N LEU A 139 1.95 3.32 10.91
CA LEU A 139 3.09 3.42 11.84
C LEU A 139 2.70 4.01 13.21
N GLN A 140 1.42 4.34 13.40
CA GLN A 140 0.87 4.88 14.64
C GLN A 140 1.50 6.21 15.09
N VAL A 141 1.82 7.08 14.13
CA VAL A 141 2.46 8.38 14.37
C VAL A 141 1.40 9.42 14.75
N TRP A 142 0.91 9.36 15.98
CA TRP A 142 -0.20 10.20 16.47
C TRP A 142 0.14 11.67 16.71
N SER A 143 1.44 11.97 16.84
CA SER A 143 1.95 13.34 16.94
C SER A 143 1.68 14.17 15.68
N ALA A 144 1.39 13.54 14.53
CA ALA A 144 1.08 14.19 13.27
C ALA A 144 -0.36 14.73 13.19
N ARG A 145 -1.20 14.54 14.22
CA ARG A 145 -2.61 14.97 14.21
C ARG A 145 -2.79 16.44 13.80
N PRO A 146 -2.08 17.43 14.37
CA PRO A 146 -2.31 18.84 13.99
C PRO A 146 -2.05 19.12 12.51
N GLN A 147 -1.12 18.38 11.90
CA GLN A 147 -0.80 18.49 10.47
C GLN A 147 -1.80 17.72 9.60
N ILE A 148 -2.38 16.63 10.12
CA ILE A 148 -3.29 15.75 9.37
C ILE A 148 -4.75 16.24 9.40
N GLU A 149 -5.20 16.80 10.53
CA GLU A 149 -6.58 17.23 10.73
C GLU A 149 -7.10 18.21 9.64
N PRO A 150 -6.31 19.20 9.15
CA PRO A 150 -6.72 20.06 8.04
C PRO A 150 -7.04 19.30 6.74
N PHE A 151 -6.45 18.13 6.51
CA PHE A 151 -6.69 17.33 5.30
C PHE A 151 -8.08 16.71 5.23
N LEU A 152 -8.87 16.75 6.32
CA LEU A 152 -10.31 16.46 6.26
C LEU A 152 -11.05 17.40 5.29
N ASN A 153 -10.54 18.60 5.01
CA ASN A 153 -11.16 19.55 4.09
C ASN A 153 -10.37 19.68 2.78
N HIS A 154 -9.51 18.71 2.46
CA HIS A 154 -8.71 18.72 1.24
C HIS A 154 -9.58 18.55 -0.02
N THR A 155 -9.14 19.09 -1.16
CA THR A 155 -9.91 19.03 -2.43
C THR A 155 -10.11 17.62 -2.96
N SER A 156 -9.15 16.72 -2.70
CA SER A 156 -9.25 15.29 -3.03
C SER A 156 -9.95 14.50 -1.93
N GLU A 157 -11.07 13.85 -2.25
CA GLU A 157 -11.82 12.97 -1.36
C GLU A 157 -10.99 11.77 -0.86
N ARG A 158 -9.99 11.31 -1.65
CA ARG A 158 -9.07 10.25 -1.20
C ARG A 158 -8.23 10.72 -0.01
N VAL A 159 -7.72 11.95 -0.09
CA VAL A 159 -6.95 12.56 1.00
C VAL A 159 -7.84 12.82 2.22
N GLN A 160 -9.10 13.23 2.01
CA GLN A 160 -10.06 13.35 3.09
C GLN A 160 -10.31 12.00 3.80
N CYS A 161 -10.45 10.90 3.06
CA CYS A 161 -10.63 9.57 3.61
C CYS A 161 -9.38 9.06 4.34
N ALA A 162 -8.18 9.30 3.80
CA ALA A 162 -6.93 8.97 4.50
C ALA A 162 -6.82 9.70 5.85
N ALA A 163 -7.15 11.00 5.88
CA ALA A 163 -7.19 11.79 7.12
C ALA A 163 -8.26 11.28 8.09
N ALA A 164 -9.45 10.95 7.60
CA ALA A 164 -10.51 10.37 8.41
C ALA A 164 -10.10 9.00 8.98
N ARG A 165 -9.46 8.14 8.19
CA ARG A 165 -8.92 6.85 8.65
C ARG A 165 -7.90 7.06 9.77
N TYR A 166 -6.94 7.95 9.59
CA TYR A 166 -5.95 8.29 10.61
C TYR A 166 -6.62 8.73 11.92
N LEU A 167 -7.57 9.66 11.83
CA LEU A 167 -8.27 10.20 13.00
C LEU A 167 -9.20 9.19 13.65
N PHE A 168 -9.84 8.31 12.87
CA PHE A 168 -10.66 7.22 13.41
C PHE A 168 -9.80 6.26 14.22
N VAL A 169 -8.66 5.82 13.69
CA VAL A 169 -7.76 4.90 14.41
C VAL A 169 -7.30 5.54 15.73
N LEU A 170 -6.98 6.83 15.71
CA LEU A 170 -6.56 7.59 16.90
C LEU A 170 -7.68 7.82 17.94
N THR A 171 -8.87 8.22 17.50
CA THR A 171 -9.92 8.76 18.40
C THR A 171 -11.11 7.82 18.62
N GLN A 172 -11.33 6.88 17.70
CA GLN A 172 -12.52 6.03 17.62
C GLN A 172 -13.85 6.80 17.47
N GLU A 173 -13.81 8.08 17.07
CA GLU A 173 -15.02 8.88 16.86
C GLU A 173 -15.78 8.42 15.60
N PRO A 174 -17.08 8.07 15.70
CA PRO A 174 -17.85 7.48 14.59
C PRO A 174 -17.89 8.34 13.32
N GLN A 175 -17.87 9.66 13.45
CA GLN A 175 -17.93 10.59 12.31
C GLN A 175 -16.84 10.34 11.26
N TYR A 176 -15.66 9.89 11.68
CA TYR A 176 -14.54 9.65 10.78
C TYR A 176 -14.74 8.37 9.96
N ILE A 177 -15.19 7.27 10.58
CA ILE A 177 -15.48 6.04 9.85
C ILE A 177 -16.74 6.17 9.00
N GLU A 178 -17.75 6.92 9.44
CA GLU A 178 -18.96 7.20 8.68
C GLU A 178 -18.64 7.92 7.37
N ARG A 179 -17.69 8.86 7.38
CA ARG A 179 -17.21 9.49 6.15
C ARG A 179 -16.64 8.46 5.16
N ILE A 180 -15.84 7.50 5.62
CA ILE A 180 -15.28 6.45 4.75
C ILE A 180 -16.41 5.54 4.23
N ILE A 181 -17.36 5.17 5.10
CA ILE A 181 -18.54 4.37 4.73
C ILE A 181 -19.36 5.06 3.63
N ASN A 182 -19.55 6.37 3.71
CA ASN A 182 -20.29 7.11 2.68
C ASN A 182 -19.65 6.97 1.29
N ASN A 183 -18.32 6.90 1.20
CA ASN A 183 -17.61 6.73 -0.06
C ASN A 183 -17.80 5.34 -0.71
N LEU A 184 -18.32 4.33 0.01
CA LEU A 184 -18.73 3.05 -0.59
C LEU A 184 -19.91 3.21 -1.57
N ASN A 185 -20.66 4.30 -1.48
CA ASN A 185 -21.79 4.59 -2.36
C ASN A 185 -21.47 5.61 -3.46
N HIS A 186 -20.23 6.12 -3.51
CA HIS A 186 -19.80 7.15 -4.45
C HIS A 186 -19.92 6.68 -5.91
N ASP A 187 -20.25 7.59 -6.84
CA ASP A 187 -20.43 7.27 -8.27
C ASP A 187 -19.13 6.81 -8.94
N ASN A 188 -18.02 7.49 -8.63
CA ASN A 188 -16.67 7.07 -9.01
C ASN A 188 -16.28 5.73 -8.35
N MET A 189 -16.08 4.70 -9.17
CA MET A 189 -15.70 3.36 -8.71
C MET A 189 -14.38 3.31 -7.95
N TYR A 190 -13.41 4.17 -8.30
CA TYR A 190 -12.11 4.18 -7.64
C TYR A 190 -12.20 4.68 -6.19
N LEU A 191 -13.15 5.57 -5.88
CA LEU A 191 -13.41 6.02 -4.51
C LEU A 191 -14.11 4.95 -3.68
N ARG A 192 -15.03 4.18 -4.29
CA ARG A 192 -15.59 2.99 -3.64
C ARG A 192 -14.52 1.97 -3.29
N TRP A 193 -13.56 1.75 -4.20
CA TRP A 193 -12.47 0.80 -3.99
C TRP A 193 -11.49 1.30 -2.92
N ALA A 194 -11.17 2.59 -2.89
CA ALA A 194 -10.35 3.16 -1.83
C ALA A 194 -11.04 3.00 -0.46
N ALA A 195 -12.32 3.37 -0.36
CA ALA A 195 -13.10 3.27 0.86
C ALA A 195 -13.14 1.84 1.43
N ILE A 196 -13.33 0.81 0.59
CA ILE A 196 -13.34 -0.57 1.07
C ILE A 196 -11.98 -1.03 1.61
N PHE A 197 -10.88 -0.55 1.02
CA PHE A 197 -9.54 -0.84 1.53
C PHE A 197 -9.23 -0.10 2.83
N ASP A 198 -9.65 1.17 2.94
CA ASP A 198 -9.53 1.93 4.18
C ASP A 198 -10.31 1.28 5.32
N LEU A 199 -11.54 0.86 5.07
CA LEU A 199 -12.36 0.15 6.06
C LEU A 199 -11.77 -1.20 6.45
N GLY A 200 -11.23 -1.94 5.48
CA GLY A 200 -10.49 -3.17 5.72
C GLY A 200 -9.26 -2.96 6.60
N ALA A 201 -8.51 -1.87 6.37
CA ALA A 201 -7.34 -1.51 7.17
C ALA A 201 -7.69 -0.98 8.56
N VAL A 202 -8.83 -0.30 8.70
CA VAL A 202 -9.39 0.13 9.99
C VAL A 202 -9.82 -1.08 10.84
N GLY A 203 -10.34 -2.13 10.22
CA GLY A 203 -10.65 -3.38 10.92
C GLY A 203 -11.85 -3.29 11.87
N HIS A 204 -12.80 -2.39 11.62
CA HIS A 204 -13.89 -2.09 12.57
C HIS A 204 -15.24 -2.66 12.14
N ARG A 205 -15.98 -3.24 13.10
CA ARG A 205 -17.26 -3.94 12.84
C ARG A 205 -18.35 -3.10 12.18
N GLN A 206 -18.35 -1.79 12.43
CA GLN A 206 -19.33 -0.85 11.84
C GLN A 206 -19.31 -0.84 10.31
N ALA A 207 -18.18 -1.24 9.69
CA ALA A 207 -18.04 -1.25 8.25
C ALA A 207 -18.63 -2.48 7.56
N ILE A 208 -18.89 -3.58 8.29
CA ILE A 208 -19.18 -4.90 7.69
C ILE A 208 -20.43 -4.85 6.80
N THR A 209 -21.54 -4.35 7.33
CA THR A 209 -22.82 -4.27 6.60
C THR A 209 -22.73 -3.35 5.39
N ALA A 210 -22.04 -2.23 5.54
CA ALA A 210 -21.81 -1.29 4.44
C ALA A 210 -20.95 -1.92 3.33
N ILE A 211 -19.90 -2.67 3.68
CA ILE A 211 -19.06 -3.40 2.72
C ILE A 211 -19.87 -4.44 1.95
N LEU A 212 -20.75 -5.19 2.63
CA LEU A 212 -21.60 -6.18 1.99
C LEU A 212 -22.57 -5.55 0.98
N ALA A 213 -23.15 -4.41 1.32
CA ALA A 213 -24.06 -3.65 0.45
C ALA A 213 -23.35 -2.89 -0.69
N ALA A 214 -22.02 -2.68 -0.60
CA ALA A 214 -21.29 -1.83 -1.54
C ALA A 214 -21.31 -2.38 -2.98
N ARG A 215 -21.37 -1.47 -3.95
CA ARG A 215 -21.32 -1.75 -5.40
C ARG A 215 -19.87 -1.96 -5.88
N VAL A 216 -19.24 -3.01 -5.37
CA VAL A 216 -17.84 -3.41 -5.66
C VAL A 216 -17.74 -4.93 -5.89
N PRO A 217 -16.71 -5.43 -6.62
CA PRO A 217 -16.53 -6.86 -6.84
C PRO A 217 -16.44 -7.68 -5.54
N ASN A 218 -17.02 -8.88 -5.55
CA ASN A 218 -17.03 -9.78 -4.39
C ASN A 218 -15.61 -10.13 -3.92
N SER A 219 -14.63 -10.21 -4.81
CA SER A 219 -13.22 -10.42 -4.45
C SER A 219 -12.66 -9.32 -3.53
N LEU A 220 -13.08 -8.06 -3.73
CA LEU A 220 -12.68 -6.94 -2.86
C LEU A 220 -13.43 -6.97 -1.53
N LYS A 221 -14.71 -7.38 -1.53
CA LYS A 221 -15.49 -7.60 -0.30
C LYS A 221 -14.83 -8.67 0.57
N LEU A 222 -14.56 -9.83 -0.02
CA LEU A 222 -13.92 -10.96 0.65
C LEU A 222 -12.58 -10.59 1.28
N LEU A 223 -11.70 -9.95 0.51
CA LEU A 223 -10.38 -9.55 1.00
C LEU A 223 -10.47 -8.62 2.21
N ASN A 224 -11.38 -7.64 2.19
CA ASN A 224 -11.47 -6.65 3.26
C ASN A 224 -12.29 -7.13 4.46
N LEU A 225 -13.29 -8.00 4.25
CA LEU A 225 -13.97 -8.71 5.35
C LEU A 225 -13.02 -9.64 6.10
N LYS A 226 -12.15 -10.35 5.37
CA LYS A 226 -11.07 -11.16 5.97
C LYS A 226 -10.16 -10.31 6.85
N ARG A 227 -9.73 -9.13 6.37
CA ARG A 227 -8.90 -8.20 7.17
C ARG A 227 -9.61 -7.70 8.42
N ILE A 228 -10.90 -7.37 8.33
CA ILE A 228 -11.70 -6.97 9.50
C ILE A 228 -11.78 -8.12 10.50
N LEU A 229 -12.03 -9.34 10.03
CA LEU A 229 -12.07 -10.52 10.89
C LEU A 229 -10.73 -10.75 11.61
N GLU A 230 -9.62 -10.72 10.87
CA GLU A 230 -8.27 -10.81 11.44
C GLU A 230 -8.05 -9.75 12.53
N ALA A 231 -8.37 -8.48 12.23
CA ALA A 231 -8.22 -7.39 13.20
C ALA A 231 -9.11 -7.54 14.45
N LEU A 232 -10.33 -8.06 14.32
CA LEU A 232 -11.22 -8.29 15.45
C LEU A 232 -10.73 -9.45 16.34
N LEU A 233 -10.19 -10.50 15.73
CA LEU A 233 -9.61 -11.65 16.43
C LEU A 233 -8.33 -11.26 17.16
N ASP A 234 -7.42 -10.55 16.50
CA ASP A 234 -6.12 -10.13 17.08
C ASP A 234 -6.28 -9.19 18.27
N ASN A 235 -7.35 -8.39 18.31
CA ASN A 235 -7.62 -7.42 19.37
C ASN A 235 -8.52 -7.95 20.49
N GLU A 236 -8.91 -9.24 20.47
CA GLU A 236 -9.90 -9.83 21.39
C GLU A 236 -11.25 -9.05 21.43
N ARG A 237 -11.57 -8.34 20.33
CA ARG A 237 -12.79 -7.53 20.18
C ARG A 237 -13.91 -8.28 19.46
N ALA A 238 -13.65 -9.52 19.05
CA ALA A 238 -14.58 -10.37 18.35
C ALA A 238 -15.56 -11.02 19.34
N ASP A 239 -16.82 -10.60 19.32
CA ASP A 239 -17.89 -11.41 19.88
C ASP A 239 -18.25 -12.55 18.90
N LYS A 240 -18.85 -13.62 19.46
CA LYS A 240 -19.19 -14.82 18.70
C LYS A 240 -20.18 -14.52 17.56
N GLU A 241 -21.13 -13.62 17.80
CA GLU A 241 -22.18 -13.29 16.83
C GLU A 241 -21.60 -12.56 15.61
N THR A 242 -20.77 -11.53 15.84
CA THR A 242 -20.06 -10.81 14.77
C THR A 242 -19.18 -11.76 13.96
N THR A 243 -18.46 -12.66 14.63
CA THR A 243 -17.58 -13.63 13.98
C THR A 243 -18.35 -14.59 13.07
N GLU A 244 -19.43 -15.20 13.59
CA GLU A 244 -20.30 -16.09 12.81
C GLU A 244 -20.94 -15.36 11.63
N PHE A 245 -21.34 -14.09 11.81
CA PHE A 245 -21.90 -13.27 10.75
C PHE A 245 -20.88 -13.05 9.62
N ILE A 246 -19.63 -12.69 9.93
CA ILE A 246 -18.60 -12.49 8.91
C ILE A 246 -18.29 -13.79 8.17
N PHE A 247 -18.19 -14.93 8.87
CA PHE A 247 -17.96 -16.24 8.22
C PHE A 247 -19.06 -16.58 7.21
N ARG A 248 -20.34 -16.48 7.61
CA ARG A 248 -21.46 -16.72 6.70
C ARG A 248 -21.42 -15.78 5.49
N ALA A 249 -21.14 -14.51 5.72
CA ALA A 249 -21.06 -13.54 4.65
C ALA A 249 -19.89 -13.82 3.68
N ILE A 250 -18.76 -14.33 4.18
CA ILE A 250 -17.64 -14.79 3.35
C ILE A 250 -18.05 -16.00 2.52
N ASP A 251 -18.70 -17.00 3.12
CA ASP A 251 -19.17 -18.19 2.42
C ASP A 251 -20.16 -17.84 1.30
N ASP A 252 -21.14 -16.97 1.58
CA ASP A 252 -22.12 -16.50 0.60
C ASP A 252 -21.45 -15.78 -0.58
N LEU A 253 -20.45 -14.93 -0.30
CA LEU A 253 -19.70 -14.21 -1.33
C LEU A 253 -18.84 -15.16 -2.18
N LEU A 254 -18.26 -16.22 -1.59
CA LEU A 254 -17.48 -17.22 -2.31
C LEU A 254 -18.33 -18.04 -3.28
N ILE A 255 -19.58 -18.34 -2.91
CA ILE A 255 -20.54 -19.04 -3.79
C ILE A 255 -20.91 -18.18 -5.01
N GLN A 256 -20.82 -16.85 -4.90
CA GLN A 256 -21.19 -15.88 -5.93
C GLN A 256 -20.03 -15.42 -6.82
N LEU A 257 -18.82 -15.96 -6.64
CA LEU A 257 -17.64 -15.65 -7.50
C LEU A 257 -17.68 -16.44 -8.82
#